data_AF-A0A924B9J7-F1
#
_entry.id   AF-A0A924B9J7-F1
#
_cell.length_a   1.000
_cell.length_b   1.000
_cell.length_c   1.000
_cell.angle_alpha   90.00
_cell.angle_beta   90.00
_cell.angle_gamma   90.00
#
_symmetry.space_group_name_H-M   'P 1'
#
loop_
_entity.id
_entity.type
_entity.pdbx_description
1 polymer ?
#
loop_
_entity_poly.entity_id
_entity_poly.type
_entity_poly.pdbx_seq_one_letter_code
_entity_poly.pdbx_strand_id
1 'polypeptide(L)' 'AVLVGKNIDEVRPFLDKINESFKPELMVYFLNTEKQDLSLEIHKKKVSLANRPTAYICKDFVCTKPVIDPDDIIL' A
#
# COMPACT_ATOMS: atom_id res chain seq x y z
N ALA A 1 -1.67 5.61 2.80
CA ALA A 1 -1.09 4.28 2.59
C ALA A 1 -0.64 4.11 1.15
N VAL A 2 0.41 3.34 0.91
CA VAL A 2 0.90 2.98 -0.43
C VAL A 2 0.84 1.46 -0.55
N LEU A 3 -0.01 0.95 -1.43
CA LEU A 3 -0.14 -0.46 -1.76
C LEU A 3 0.76 -0.77 -2.94
N VAL A 4 1.50 -1.87 -2.89
CA VAL A 4 2.42 -2.29 -3.95
C VAL A 4 2.08 -3.71 -4.36
N GLY A 5 1.86 -3.94 -5.66
CA GLY A 5 1.47 -5.24 -6.20
C GLY A 5 1.51 -5.26 -7.72
N LYS A 6 1.28 -6.42 -8.32
CA LYS A 6 1.33 -6.57 -9.79
C LYS A 6 0.07 -6.06 -10.48
N ASN A 7 -1.07 -6.20 -9.82
CA ASN A 7 -2.36 -5.75 -10.31
C ASN A 7 -3.27 -5.35 -9.15
N ILE A 8 -4.42 -4.75 -9.48
CA ILE A 8 -5.35 -4.23 -8.47
C ILE A 8 -6.01 -5.35 -7.64
N ASP A 9 -6.20 -6.54 -8.22
CA ASP A 9 -6.84 -7.66 -7.54
C ASP A 9 -5.96 -8.21 -6.41
N GLU A 10 -4.62 -8.20 -6.59
CA GLU A 10 -3.66 -8.57 -5.55
C GLU A 10 -3.70 -7.66 -4.30
N VAL A 11 -4.03 -6.38 -4.48
CA VAL A 11 -4.08 -5.42 -3.37
C VAL A 11 -5.51 -5.15 -2.88
N ARG A 12 -6.54 -5.72 -3.53
CA ARG A 12 -7.95 -5.54 -3.15
C ARG A 12 -8.23 -5.88 -1.68
N PRO A 13 -7.70 -6.96 -1.10
CA PRO A 13 -7.91 -7.25 0.32
C PRO A 13 -7.40 -6.14 1.26
N PHE A 14 -6.29 -5.47 0.91
CA PHE A 14 -5.79 -4.33 1.68
C PHE A 14 -6.72 -3.12 1.55
N LEU A 15 -7.29 -2.89 0.36
CA LEU A 15 -8.28 -1.82 0.16
C LEU A 15 -9.54 -2.07 0.97
N ASP A 16 -10.03 -3.30 1.00
CA ASP A 16 -11.22 -3.69 1.78
C ASP A 16 -10.99 -3.43 3.27
N LYS A 17 -9.84 -3.87 3.81
CA LYS A 17 -9.46 -3.60 5.20
C LYS A 17 -9.30 -2.12 5.53
N ILE A 18 -8.73 -1.36 4.61
CA ILE A 18 -8.63 0.09 4.75
C ILE A 18 -10.03 0.74 4.78
N ASN A 19 -10.94 0.30 3.90
CA ASN A 19 -12.29 0.82 3.79
C ASN A 19 -13.16 0.48 5.01
N GLU A 20 -13.01 -0.71 5.59
CA GLU A 20 -13.68 -1.12 6.84
C GLU A 20 -13.40 -0.14 7.98
N SER A 21 -12.22 0.49 7.97
CA SER A 21 -11.76 1.42 9.01
C SER A 21 -12.00 2.91 8.65
N PHE A 22 -12.91 3.20 7.70
CA PHE A 22 -13.14 4.50 7.05
C PHE A 22 -12.58 5.73 7.79
N LYS A 23 -11.47 6.29 7.27
CA LYS A 23 -10.92 7.59 7.70
C LYS A 23 -10.89 8.54 6.49
N PRO A 24 -11.66 9.66 6.52
CA PRO A 24 -11.74 10.62 5.40
C PRO A 24 -10.40 11.20 4.96
N GLU A 25 -9.42 11.25 5.87
CA GLU A 25 -8.10 11.84 5.63
C GLU A 25 -7.08 10.84 5.09
N LEU A 26 -7.48 9.57 4.91
CA LEU A 26 -6.57 8.53 4.46
C LEU A 26 -6.46 8.51 2.93
N MET A 27 -5.34 9.01 2.42
CA MET A 27 -4.98 8.85 1.01
C MET A 27 -4.40 7.45 0.76
N VAL A 28 -4.93 6.72 -0.21
CA VAL A 28 -4.39 5.41 -0.64
C VAL A 28 -3.84 5.52 -2.06
N TYR A 29 -2.61 5.07 -2.27
CA TYR A 29 -1.95 5.03 -3.57
C TYR A 29 -1.58 3.59 -3.92
N PHE A 30 -1.81 3.16 -5.16
CA PHE A 30 -1.40 1.84 -5.64
C PHE A 30 -0.24 1.97 -6.62
N LEU A 31 0.82 1.21 -6.38
CA LEU A 31 1.98 1.05 -7.24
C LEU A 31 1.91 -0.30 -7.95
N ASN A 32 1.72 -0.25 -9.26
CA ASN A 32 1.85 -1.43 -10.09
C ASN A 32 3.33 -1.75 -10.37
N THR A 33 3.81 -2.93 -10.01
CA THR A 33 5.22 -3.33 -10.21
C THR A 33 5.54 -3.80 -11.63
N GLU A 34 4.53 -4.16 -12.43
CA GLU A 34 4.69 -4.66 -13.80
C GLU A 34 4.51 -3.57 -14.86
N LYS A 35 3.98 -2.41 -14.47
CA LYS A 35 3.85 -1.22 -15.32
C LYS A 35 4.77 -0.13 -14.80
N GLN A 36 5.47 0.59 -15.68
CA GLN A 36 6.14 1.83 -15.28
C GLN A 36 5.09 2.84 -14.85
N ASP A 37 4.85 2.92 -13.55
CA ASP A 37 3.90 3.86 -12.97
C ASP A 37 4.58 5.22 -12.71
N LEU A 38 3.86 6.31 -12.97
CA LEU A 38 4.30 7.70 -12.76
C LEU A 38 4.23 8.07 -11.29
N SER A 39 4.84 7.24 -10.44
CA SER A 39 4.83 7.43 -9.01
C SER A 39 5.74 8.57 -8.58
N LEU A 40 5.29 9.32 -7.58
CA LEU A 40 6.11 10.34 -6.92
C LEU A 40 7.41 9.70 -6.43
N GLU A 41 8.52 10.45 -6.47
CA GLU A 41 9.86 10.00 -6.01
C GLU A 41 9.83 9.30 -4.64
N ILE A 42 8.98 9.78 -3.73
CA ILE A 42 8.78 9.22 -2.38
C ILE A 42 8.22 7.79 -2.37
N HIS A 43 7.56 7.38 -3.45
CA HIS A 43 6.95 6.06 -3.63
C HIS A 43 7.84 5.10 -4.40
N LYS A 44 8.78 5.60 -5.23
CA LYS A 44 9.70 4.78 -6.03
C LYS A 44 10.61 3.85 -5.22
N LYS A 45 10.84 4.15 -3.95
CA LYS A 45 11.64 3.31 -3.03
C LYS A 45 10.82 2.19 -2.37
N LYS A 46 9.50 2.16 -2.57
CA LYS A 46 8.62 1.14 -1.99
C LYS A 46 8.55 -0.05 -2.93
N VAL A 47 8.81 -1.24 -2.39
CA VAL A 47 8.86 -2.49 -3.16
C VAL A 47 7.97 -3.54 -2.51
N SER A 48 7.54 -4.52 -3.30
CA SER A 48 6.95 -5.75 -2.78
C SER A 48 7.97 -6.52 -1.94
N LEU A 49 7.58 -6.99 -0.77
CA LEU A 49 8.43 -7.80 0.09
C LEU A 49 8.12 -9.29 -0.10
N ALA A 50 9.17 -10.10 -0.21
CA ALA A 50 9.07 -11.55 -0.41
C ALA A 50 8.14 -11.94 -1.59
N ASN A 51 8.12 -11.13 -2.66
CA ASN A 51 7.23 -11.29 -3.81
C ASN A 51 5.73 -11.31 -3.47
N ARG A 52 5.33 -10.69 -2.35
CA ARG A 52 3.93 -10.55 -1.95
C ARG A 52 3.45 -9.10 -2.04
N PRO A 53 2.13 -8.89 -2.25
CA PRO A 53 1.55 -7.56 -2.14
C PRO A 53 1.88 -6.94 -0.79
N THR A 54 2.23 -5.67 -0.78
CA THR A 54 2.78 -5.01 0.42
C THR A 54 2.14 -3.64 0.59
N ALA A 55 1.65 -3.34 1.79
CA ALA A 55 1.16 -2.04 2.19
C ALA A 55 2.21 -1.28 3.01
N TYR A 56 2.43 -0.02 2.67
CA TYR A 56 3.18 0.94 3.47
C TYR A 56 2.20 1.96 4.05
N ILE A 57 1.93 1.89 5.34
CA ILE A 57 1.08 2.83 6.04
C ILE A 57 1.97 4.00 6.48
N CYS A 58 1.61 5.23 6.12
CA CYS A 58 2.43 6.39 6.42
C CYS A 58 1.59 7.45 7.14
N LYS A 59 2.17 8.01 8.20
CA LYS A 59 1.60 9.08 9.03
C LYS A 59 2.69 10.13 9.23
N ASP A 60 2.34 11.41 9.11
CA ASP A 60 3.29 12.53 9.26
C ASP A 60 4.57 12.37 8.41
N PHE A 61 4.40 11.92 7.15
CA PHE A 61 5.48 11.61 6.19
C PHE A 61 6.43 10.47 6.59
N VAL A 62 6.16 9.77 7.68
CA VAL A 62 6.93 8.59 8.13
C VAL A 62 6.10 7.33 7.92
N CYS A 63 6.66 6.33 7.24
CA CYS A 63 5.98 5.05 7.06
C CYS A 63 6.34 4.08 8.19
N THR A 64 5.33 3.37 8.70
CA THR A 64 5.52 2.26 9.62
C THR A 64 6.14 1.07 8.88
N LYS A 65 6.37 -0.03 9.61
CA LYS A 65 6.86 -1.27 9.00
C LYS A 65 5.89 -1.72 7.89
N PRO A 66 6.40 -2.15 6.73
CA PRO A 66 5.57 -2.67 5.66
C PRO A 66 4.79 -3.90 6.13
N VAL A 67 3.55 -3.99 5.67
CA VAL A 67 2.60 -5.03 6.00
C VAL A 67 2.36 -5.89 4.77
N ILE A 68 2.42 -7.21 4.91
CA ILE A 68 2.25 -8.19 3.83
C ILE A 68 1.01 -9.07 4.02
N ASP A 69 0.35 -8.95 5.17
CA ASP A 69 -0.92 -9.59 5.49
C ASP A 69 -1.97 -8.48 5.72
N PRO A 70 -3.09 -8.45 4.99
CA PRO A 70 -4.15 -7.45 5.19
C PRO A 70 -4.67 -7.37 6.63
N ASP A 71 -4.70 -8.49 7.36
CA ASP A 71 -5.22 -8.53 8.73
C ASP A 71 -4.28 -7.84 9.74
N ASP A 72 -3.02 -7.62 9.38
CA ASP A 72 -2.02 -6.92 10.19
C ASP A 72 -2.08 -5.38 10.00
N ILE A 73 -3.00 -4.86 9.19
CA ILE A 73 -3.16 -3.42 8.98
C ILE A 73 -3.72 -2.77 10.25
N ILE A 74 -2.96 -1.83 10.82
CA ILE A 74 -3.37 -1.01 11.95
C ILE A 74 -3.34 0.47 11.52
N LEU A 75 -4.52 1.12 11.50
CA LEU A 75 -4.73 2.50 11.00
C LEU A 75 -4.97 3.52 12.10
#